data_AF-A0A1I2NUC8-F1
#
_entry.id   AF-A0A1I2NUC8-F1
#
_cell.length_a   1.000
_cell.length_b   1.000
_cell.length_c   1.000
_cell.angle_alpha   90.00
_cell.angle_beta   90.00
_cell.angle_gamma   90.00
#
_symmetry.space_group_name_H-M   'P 1'
#
loop_
_entity.id
_entity.type
_entity.pdbx_description
1 polymer ?
#
loop_
_entity_poly.entity_id
_entity_poly.type
_entity_poly.pdbx_seq_one_letter_code
_entity_poly.pdbx_strand_id
1 'polypeptide(L)'
;MPRINLSVSQELYDRLKEVADSKYLSVNSMIVNELEKKYSKTQVYDYSVAMEALKRESEAMDVEFTLSDLPSFKNVDQVVIEKQLEESAASIRARLGKIYNEAVRNGQIDGVVRAVIERNGVEENKTIARAAVYVNKINSLKER
;
A
#
# COMPACT_ATOMS: atom_id res chain seq x y z
N MET A 1 17.18 -6.00 11.94
CA MET A 1 16.51 -7.14 11.27
C MET A 1 17.54 -7.91 10.46
N PRO A 2 17.54 -9.25 10.52
CA PRO A 2 18.30 -10.09 9.60
C PRO A 2 17.97 -9.74 8.14
N ARG A 3 18.96 -9.81 7.25
CA ARG A 3 18.80 -9.53 5.82
C ARG A 3 19.08 -10.79 5.01
N ILE A 4 18.26 -11.04 4.02
CA ILE A 4 18.47 -12.11 3.03
C ILE A 4 18.71 -11.43 1.69
N ASN A 5 19.85 -11.72 1.05
CA ASN A 5 20.17 -11.24 -0.29
C ASN A 5 20.09 -12.45 -1.24
N LEU A 6 19.27 -12.34 -2.29
CA LEU A 6 19.06 -13.39 -3.27
C LEU A 6 19.51 -12.89 -4.64
N SER A 7 20.30 -13.71 -5.34
CA SER A 7 20.61 -13.51 -6.75
C SER A 7 19.78 -14.47 -7.59
N VAL A 8 19.01 -13.93 -8.53
CA VAL A 8 18.15 -14.70 -9.45
C VAL A 8 18.42 -14.26 -10.89
N SER A 9 18.05 -15.09 -11.87
CA SER A 9 18.12 -14.68 -13.27
C SER A 9 17.14 -13.52 -13.55
N GLN A 10 17.45 -12.70 -14.56
CA GLN A 10 16.55 -11.61 -14.98
C GLN A 10 15.16 -12.16 -15.36
N GLU A 11 15.12 -13.27 -16.11
CA GLU A 11 13.88 -13.92 -16.50
C GLU A 11 13.02 -14.33 -15.29
N LEU A 12 13.64 -14.90 -14.25
CA LEU A 12 12.91 -15.26 -13.03
C LEU A 12 12.43 -14.00 -12.29
N TYR A 13 13.25 -12.96 -12.23
CA TYR A 13 12.88 -11.69 -11.63
C TYR A 13 11.66 -11.07 -12.33
N ASP A 14 11.63 -11.07 -13.65
CA ASP A 14 10.54 -10.49 -14.44
C ASP A 14 9.22 -11.23 -14.18
N ARG A 15 9.25 -12.57 -14.13
CA ARG A 15 8.06 -13.37 -13.75
C ARG A 15 7.61 -13.10 -12.32
N LEU A 16 8.55 -12.97 -11.37
CA LEU A 16 8.22 -12.61 -9.99
C LEU A 16 7.61 -11.21 -9.93
N LYS A 17 8.11 -10.28 -10.75
CA LYS A 17 7.62 -8.92 -10.84
C LYS A 17 6.19 -8.87 -11.39
N GLU A 18 5.88 -9.62 -12.43
CA GLU A 18 4.51 -9.72 -12.97
C GLU A 18 3.51 -10.18 -11.89
N VAL A 19 3.86 -11.24 -11.14
CA VAL A 19 3.01 -11.74 -10.06
C VAL A 19 2.90 -10.73 -8.92
N ALA A 20 4.00 -10.09 -8.52
CA ALA A 20 4.00 -9.10 -7.46
C ALA A 20 3.14 -7.88 -7.84
N ASP A 21 3.31 -7.38 -9.07
CA ASP A 21 2.55 -6.25 -9.60
C ASP A 21 1.04 -6.57 -9.66
N SER A 22 0.65 -7.80 -10.05
CA SER A 22 -0.76 -8.24 -10.03
C SER A 22 -1.41 -8.21 -8.64
N LYS A 23 -0.58 -8.23 -7.59
CA LYS A 23 -0.99 -8.18 -6.18
C LYS A 23 -0.71 -6.84 -5.51
N TYR A 24 -0.28 -5.82 -6.28
CA TYR A 24 0.11 -4.51 -5.78
C TYR A 24 1.29 -4.54 -4.80
N LEU A 25 2.17 -5.53 -4.91
CA LEU A 25 3.33 -5.72 -4.05
C LEU A 25 4.63 -5.46 -4.82
N SER A 26 5.67 -4.97 -4.13
CA SER A 26 7.03 -5.12 -4.64
C SER A 26 7.45 -6.60 -4.60
N VAL A 27 8.39 -7.00 -5.47
CA VAL A 27 8.97 -8.36 -5.45
C VAL A 27 9.47 -8.73 -4.05
N ASN A 28 10.13 -7.78 -3.36
CA ASN A 28 10.61 -7.99 -2.00
C ASN A 28 9.46 -8.23 -1.01
N SER A 29 8.42 -7.39 -1.04
CA SER A 29 7.25 -7.55 -0.17
C SER A 29 6.55 -8.90 -0.41
N MET A 30 6.41 -9.31 -1.68
CA MET A 30 5.82 -10.61 -2.04
C MET A 30 6.66 -11.77 -1.50
N ILE A 31 7.97 -11.78 -1.74
CA ILE A 31 8.86 -12.85 -1.26
C ILE A 31 8.81 -12.95 0.26
N VAL A 32 8.87 -11.82 0.98
CA VAL A 32 8.76 -11.80 2.44
C VAL A 32 7.42 -12.39 2.89
N ASN A 33 6.31 -11.98 2.29
CA ASN A 33 4.98 -12.50 2.62
C ASN A 33 4.87 -14.01 2.39
N GLU A 34 5.42 -14.54 1.28
CA GLU A 34 5.39 -15.98 0.99
C GLU A 34 6.29 -16.78 1.95
N LEU A 35 7.43 -16.24 2.35
CA LEU A 35 8.29 -16.85 3.37
C LEU A 35 7.61 -16.87 4.74
N GLU A 36 6.97 -15.77 5.14
CA GLU A 36 6.18 -15.70 6.38
C GLU A 36 5.03 -16.71 6.33
N LYS A 37 4.24 -16.76 5.25
CA LYS A 37 3.16 -17.75 5.09
C LYS A 37 3.64 -19.19 5.23
N LYS A 38 4.85 -19.50 4.74
CA LYS A 38 5.40 -20.86 4.73
C LYS A 38 6.08 -21.27 6.04
N TYR A 39 6.74 -20.33 6.72
CA TYR A 39 7.62 -20.64 7.85
C TYR A 39 7.21 -20.01 9.18
N SER A 40 6.29 -19.04 9.18
CA SER A 40 5.73 -18.53 10.43
C SER A 40 4.86 -19.58 11.10
N LYS A 41 5.01 -19.70 12.42
CA LYS A 41 4.18 -20.59 13.25
C LYS A 41 2.81 -19.98 13.56
N THR A 42 2.62 -18.72 13.20
CA THR A 42 1.51 -17.86 13.56
C THR A 42 0.83 -17.29 12.32
N GLN A 43 -0.39 -16.81 12.50
CA GLN A 43 -1.15 -16.19 11.43
C GLN A 43 -0.47 -14.88 10.99
N VAL A 44 -0.35 -14.69 9.68
CA VAL A 44 0.32 -13.54 9.06
C VAL A 44 -0.73 -12.58 8.49
N TYR A 45 -0.44 -11.28 8.52
CA TYR A 45 -1.29 -10.28 7.87
C TYR A 45 -1.26 -10.44 6.35
N ASP A 46 -2.42 -10.56 5.71
CA ASP A 46 -2.50 -10.66 4.24
C ASP A 46 -2.55 -9.26 3.60
N TYR A 47 -1.38 -8.79 3.20
CA TYR A 47 -1.22 -7.47 2.57
C TYR A 47 -1.89 -7.37 1.19
N SER A 48 -2.07 -8.48 0.46
CA SER A 48 -2.73 -8.45 -0.85
C SER A 48 -4.22 -8.17 -0.71
N VAL A 49 -4.88 -8.87 0.22
CA VAL A 49 -6.31 -8.63 0.53
C VAL A 49 -6.53 -7.21 1.05
N ALA A 50 -5.64 -6.73 1.91
CA ALA A 50 -5.70 -5.36 2.42
C ALA A 50 -5.52 -4.33 1.29
N MET A 51 -4.60 -4.55 0.35
CA MET A 51 -4.39 -3.65 -0.80
C MET A 51 -5.60 -3.60 -1.73
N GLU A 52 -6.27 -4.73 -1.99
CA GLU A 52 -7.51 -4.72 -2.77
C GLU A 52 -8.61 -3.90 -2.10
N ALA A 53 -8.74 -3.99 -0.77
CA ALA A 53 -9.72 -3.21 -0.02
C ALA A 53 -9.39 -1.71 -0.09
N LEU A 54 -8.12 -1.33 0.12
CA LEU A 54 -7.67 0.06 0.02
C LEU A 54 -7.86 0.64 -1.39
N LYS A 55 -7.66 -0.17 -2.44
CA LYS A 55 -7.95 0.25 -3.82
C LYS A 55 -9.43 0.60 -3.97
N ARG A 56 -10.34 -0.29 -3.58
CA ARG A 56 -11.79 -0.06 -3.68
C ARG A 56 -12.24 1.16 -2.87
N GLU A 57 -11.73 1.29 -1.65
CA GLU A 57 -12.05 2.42 -0.76
C GLU A 57 -11.55 3.74 -1.35
N SER A 58 -10.34 3.77 -1.90
CA SER A 58 -9.75 4.98 -2.49
C SER A 58 -10.38 5.39 -3.82
N GLU A 59 -10.77 4.43 -4.66
CA GLU A 59 -11.52 4.68 -5.90
C GLU A 59 -12.93 5.23 -5.64
N ALA A 60 -13.49 4.95 -4.46
CA ALA A 60 -14.78 5.50 -4.03
C ALA A 60 -14.67 6.93 -3.45
N MET A 61 -13.46 7.42 -3.16
CA MET A 61 -13.28 8.77 -2.62
C MET A 61 -13.57 9.83 -3.70
N ASP A 62 -14.26 10.87 -3.28
CA ASP A 62 -14.62 12.07 -4.05
C ASP A 62 -13.73 13.27 -3.70
N VAL A 63 -13.26 13.34 -2.46
CA VAL A 63 -12.40 14.39 -1.93
C VAL A 63 -10.93 13.94 -1.76
N GLU A 64 -10.06 14.89 -1.43
CA GLU A 64 -8.73 14.56 -0.94
C GLU A 64 -8.80 13.71 0.34
N PHE A 65 -7.92 12.73 0.45
CA PHE A 65 -7.90 11.82 1.59
C PHE A 65 -6.48 11.40 1.98
N THR A 66 -6.34 10.91 3.18
CA THR A 66 -5.17 10.19 3.69
C THR A 66 -5.51 8.73 3.89
N LEU A 67 -4.50 7.87 4.05
CA LEU A 67 -4.77 6.46 4.35
C LEU A 67 -5.57 6.29 5.65
N SER A 68 -5.44 7.18 6.63
CA SER A 68 -6.21 7.13 7.88
C SER A 68 -7.71 7.33 7.68
N ASP A 69 -8.14 7.89 6.54
CA ASP A 69 -9.54 8.07 6.19
C ASP A 69 -10.15 6.79 5.60
N LEU A 70 -9.31 5.85 5.14
CA LEU A 70 -9.73 4.58 4.57
C LEU A 70 -10.02 3.54 5.68
N PRO A 71 -11.24 2.95 5.74
CA PRO A 71 -11.63 2.02 6.79
C PRO A 71 -10.65 0.86 6.99
N SER A 72 -10.16 0.25 5.91
CA SER A 72 -9.25 -0.90 5.98
C SER A 72 -7.91 -0.56 6.61
N PHE A 73 -7.43 0.68 6.47
CA PHE A 73 -6.19 1.15 7.10
C PHE A 73 -6.42 1.63 8.54
N LYS A 74 -7.55 2.32 8.78
CA LYS A 74 -7.94 2.80 10.10
C LYS A 74 -8.11 1.64 11.09
N ASN A 75 -8.76 0.57 10.67
CA ASN A 75 -9.15 -0.55 11.52
C ASN A 75 -8.09 -1.68 11.62
N VAL A 76 -6.84 -1.44 11.21
CA VAL A 76 -5.74 -2.43 11.35
C VAL A 76 -5.60 -2.94 12.79
N ASP A 77 -5.78 -2.08 13.80
CA ASP A 77 -5.71 -2.50 15.21
C ASP A 77 -6.73 -3.61 15.54
N GLN A 78 -7.95 -3.51 15.01
CA GLN A 78 -8.99 -4.51 15.22
C GLN A 78 -8.60 -5.84 14.59
N VAL A 79 -8.10 -5.81 13.35
CA VAL A 79 -7.66 -7.02 12.64
C VAL A 79 -6.52 -7.73 13.39
N VAL A 80 -5.59 -6.97 13.94
CA VAL A 80 -4.48 -7.52 14.75
C VAL A 80 -5.00 -8.23 15.99
N ILE A 81 -5.96 -7.62 16.70
CA ILE A 81 -6.57 -8.20 17.91
C ILE A 81 -7.38 -9.46 17.55
N GLU A 82 -8.28 -9.36 16.57
CA GLU A 82 -9.18 -10.43 16.17
C GLU A 82 -8.43 -11.67 15.65
N LYS A 83 -7.37 -11.46 14.87
CA LYS A 83 -6.57 -12.55 14.29
C LYS A 83 -5.35 -12.92 15.14
N GLN A 84 -5.20 -12.32 16.32
CA GLN A 84 -4.08 -12.56 17.25
C GLN A 84 -2.71 -12.51 16.54
N LEU A 85 -2.51 -11.48 15.71
CA LEU A 85 -1.29 -11.34 14.93
C LEU A 85 -0.11 -10.93 15.82
N GLU A 86 1.06 -11.51 15.59
CA GLU A 86 2.28 -11.13 16.31
C GLU A 86 2.84 -9.77 15.85
N GLU A 87 2.62 -9.41 14.57
CA GLU A 87 3.05 -8.12 14.04
C GLU A 87 2.17 -6.99 14.61
N SER A 88 2.81 -5.95 15.15
CA SER A 88 2.08 -4.82 15.71
C SER A 88 1.34 -4.03 14.61
N ALA A 89 0.19 -3.47 14.96
CA ALA A 89 -0.59 -2.66 14.02
C ALA A 89 0.20 -1.46 13.47
N ALA A 90 1.10 -0.88 14.25
CA ALA A 90 2.00 0.18 13.78
C ALA A 90 2.93 -0.30 12.66
N SER A 91 3.50 -1.52 12.79
CA SER A 91 4.34 -2.12 11.75
C SER A 91 3.54 -2.43 10.49
N ILE A 92 2.35 -3.01 10.65
CA ILE A 92 1.45 -3.31 9.52
C ILE A 92 1.05 -2.02 8.79
N ARG A 93 0.64 -0.97 9.51
CA ARG A 93 0.30 0.34 8.92
C ARG A 93 1.48 0.96 8.18
N ALA A 94 2.68 0.90 8.75
CA ALA A 94 3.88 1.42 8.08
C ALA A 94 4.16 0.67 6.77
N ARG A 95 4.03 -0.66 6.77
CA ARG A 95 4.23 -1.49 5.57
C ARG A 95 3.14 -1.25 4.53
N LEU A 96 1.87 -1.22 4.94
CA LEU A 96 0.74 -0.88 4.06
C LEU A 96 0.90 0.50 3.43
N GLY A 97 1.27 1.50 4.24
CA GLY A 97 1.48 2.86 3.74
C GLY A 97 2.56 2.93 2.68
N LYS A 98 3.64 2.18 2.85
CA LYS A 98 4.71 2.07 1.86
C LYS A 98 4.23 1.37 0.58
N ILE A 99 3.61 0.19 0.71
CA ILE A 99 3.10 -0.59 -0.43
C ILE A 99 2.10 0.24 -1.24
N TYR A 100 1.16 0.90 -0.56
CA TYR A 100 0.16 1.73 -1.21
C TYR A 100 0.78 2.94 -1.94
N ASN A 101 1.75 3.61 -1.31
CA ASN A 101 2.44 4.73 -1.94
C ASN A 101 3.17 4.30 -3.21
N GLU A 102 3.86 3.14 -3.18
CA GLU A 102 4.52 2.56 -4.35
C GLU A 102 3.49 2.21 -5.44
N ALA A 103 2.36 1.60 -5.07
CA ALA A 103 1.29 1.26 -6.02
C ALA A 103 0.69 2.49 -6.72
N VAL A 104 0.41 3.57 -5.98
CA VAL A 104 -0.05 4.85 -6.54
C VAL A 104 1.02 5.46 -7.45
N ARG A 105 2.29 5.47 -7.02
CA ARG A 105 3.39 6.04 -7.81
C ARG A 105 3.59 5.28 -9.14
N ASN A 106 3.37 3.98 -9.14
CA ASN A 106 3.50 3.14 -10.33
C ASN A 106 2.24 3.14 -11.21
N GLY A 107 1.20 3.90 -10.83
CA GLY A 107 -0.07 3.95 -11.58
C GLY A 107 -0.88 2.66 -11.52
N GLN A 108 -0.70 1.84 -10.47
CA GLN A 108 -1.42 0.57 -10.31
C GLN A 108 -2.81 0.75 -9.68
N ILE A 109 -3.13 1.94 -9.17
CA ILE A 109 -4.44 2.29 -8.63
C ILE A 109 -5.04 3.36 -9.54
N ASP A 110 -6.08 2.99 -10.28
CA ASP A 110 -6.64 3.83 -11.33
C ASP A 110 -7.26 5.11 -10.77
N GLY A 111 -6.92 6.25 -11.38
CA GLY A 111 -7.47 7.56 -11.01
C GLY A 111 -6.91 8.17 -9.73
N VAL A 112 -6.28 7.38 -8.85
CA VAL A 112 -5.73 7.88 -7.59
C VAL A 112 -4.30 8.37 -7.79
N VAL A 113 -4.02 9.59 -7.38
CA VAL A 113 -2.67 10.18 -7.40
C VAL A 113 -2.34 10.88 -6.09
N ARG A 114 -1.06 11.19 -5.87
CA ARG A 114 -0.65 12.07 -4.77
C ARG A 114 -1.19 13.47 -5.04
N ALA A 115 -1.83 14.07 -4.03
CA ALA A 115 -2.21 15.47 -4.09
C ALA A 115 -0.93 16.33 -4.09
N VAL A 116 -0.91 17.38 -4.89
CA VAL A 116 0.20 18.33 -4.97
C VAL A 116 -0.25 19.70 -4.50
N ILE A 117 0.68 20.47 -3.94
CA ILE A 117 0.52 21.88 -3.62
C ILE A 117 1.65 22.66 -4.25
N GLU A 118 1.36 23.85 -4.72
CA GLU A 118 2.40 24.77 -5.19
C GLU A 118 2.97 25.53 -4.00
N ARG A 119 4.29 25.46 -3.81
CA ARG A 119 5.02 26.28 -2.85
C ARG A 119 6.20 26.94 -3.56
N ASN A 120 6.23 28.27 -3.54
CA ASN A 120 7.30 29.06 -4.16
C ASN A 120 7.54 28.72 -5.65
N GLY A 121 6.49 28.45 -6.41
CA GLY A 121 6.59 28.11 -7.83
C GLY A 121 7.06 26.66 -8.12
N VAL A 122 7.15 25.81 -7.10
CA VAL A 122 7.50 24.39 -7.24
C VAL A 122 6.32 23.53 -6.77
N GLU A 123 5.93 22.55 -7.59
CA GLU A 123 4.96 21.54 -7.19
C GLU A 123 5.58 20.58 -6.17
N GLU A 124 5.02 20.55 -4.97
CA GLU A 124 5.41 19.63 -3.90
C GLU A 124 4.26 18.68 -3.55
N ASN A 125 4.61 17.46 -3.16
CA ASN A 125 3.61 16.51 -2.68
C ASN A 125 2.96 17.02 -1.38
N LYS A 126 1.63 17.09 -1.37
CA LYS A 126 0.85 17.49 -0.20
C LYS A 126 0.98 16.46 0.92
N THR A 127 1.17 16.97 2.13
CA THR A 127 1.13 16.20 3.36
C THR A 127 0.33 16.95 4.43
N ILE A 128 -0.43 16.21 5.24
CA ILE A 128 -1.16 16.74 6.40
C ILE A 128 -0.68 15.96 7.61
N ALA A 129 -0.16 16.65 8.63
CA ALA A 129 0.40 16.01 9.82
C ALA A 129 1.42 14.87 9.50
N ARG A 130 2.27 15.08 8.50
CA ARG A 130 3.23 14.09 7.94
C ARG A 130 2.61 12.90 7.21
N ALA A 131 1.28 12.80 7.12
CA ALA A 131 0.60 11.80 6.31
C ALA A 131 0.54 12.23 4.84
N ALA A 132 0.69 11.26 3.95
CA ALA A 132 0.52 11.44 2.51
C ALA A 132 -0.96 11.69 2.18
N VAL A 133 -1.24 12.79 1.48
CA VAL A 133 -2.56 13.10 0.89
C VAL A 133 -2.66 12.59 -0.55
N TYR A 134 -3.81 12.04 -0.89
CA TYR A 134 -4.17 11.48 -2.19
C TYR A 134 -5.45 12.12 -2.69
N VAL A 135 -5.68 12.04 -4.00
CA VAL A 135 -6.90 12.51 -4.64
C VAL A 135 -7.27 11.55 -5.77
N ASN A 136 -8.57 11.27 -5.91
CA ASN A 136 -9.09 10.55 -7.06
C ASN A 136 -9.46 11.55 -8.18
N LYS A 137 -8.63 11.61 -9.21
CA LYS A 137 -8.81 12.51 -10.35
C LYS A 137 -10.02 12.17 -11.22
N ILE A 138 -10.46 10.91 -11.23
CA ILE A 138 -11.61 10.48 -12.04
C ILE A 138 -12.92 11.04 -11.45
N ASN A 139 -13.06 11.00 -10.13
CA ASN A 139 -14.24 11.55 -9.45
C ASN A 139 -14.19 13.07 -9.34
N SER A 140 -13.02 13.68 -9.12
CA SER A 140 -12.90 15.15 -9.06
C SER A 140 -13.27 15.86 -10.37
N LEU A 141 -13.24 15.14 -11.50
CA LEU A 141 -13.64 15.67 -12.81
C LEU A 141 -15.15 15.62 -13.05
N LYS A 142 -15.92 14.83 -12.29
CA LYS A 142 -17.39 14.77 -12.39
C LYS A 142 -18.10 15.95 -11.72
N GLU A 143 -17.40 16.68 -10.86
CA GLU A 143 -17.93 17.85 -10.13
C GLU A 143 -17.55 19.20 -10.79
N ARG A 144 -16.93 19.19 -11.98
CA ARG A 144 -16.71 20.37 -12.83
C ARG A 144 -17.69 20.41 -13.99
#